data_AF-A0A7C6FSD1-F1
#
_entry.id   AF-A0A7C6FSD1-F1
#
_cell.length_a   1.000
_cell.length_b   1.000
_cell.length_c   1.000
_cell.angle_alpha   90.00
_cell.angle_beta   90.00
_cell.angle_gamma   90.00
#
_symmetry.space_group_name_H-M   'P 1'
#
loop_
_entity.id
_entity.type
_entity.pdbx_description
1 polymer ?
#
loop_
_entity_poly.entity_id
_entity_poly.type
_entity_poly.pdbx_seq_one_letter_code
_entity_poly.pdbx_strand_id
1 'polypeptide(L)'
;MDIVWYPGHMAKAKRALEDMLKRVHVVIELCDARIPLSSRNPELLELTQNKPRVLLMNKRDLADRKATDQWLEYFKSEGEIAYAISADKKGTLRPALPAVQAAAKEAVDRAAARGIARTVRAMVIGVPNVGKSTLINALLGRSSLEAENRPGVTRGVKWVKLSPYLELMDSPGMLWPRLDDQEAARRLAYIAAVRDEAIDSYKLCLYLLNDLMDIAPEQTIARYKITETVLRGEALLNHICQKRGFLMSGARPDIDRGVAAVLSDYRDGRIAKLTLEMPPV
;
A
#
# COMPACT_ATOMS: atom_id res chain seq x y z
N MET A 1 13.53 -3.86 -16.76
CA MET A 1 14.05 -4.57 -15.57
C MET A 1 12.94 -5.52 -15.21
N ASP A 2 13.26 -6.81 -15.10
CA ASP A 2 12.27 -7.81 -14.74
C ASP A 2 12.32 -8.00 -13.23
N ILE A 3 11.24 -7.66 -12.54
CA ILE A 3 11.12 -7.87 -11.09
C ILE A 3 10.76 -9.35 -10.88
N VAL A 4 11.77 -10.18 -10.66
CA VAL A 4 11.61 -11.63 -10.44
C VAL A 4 11.57 -11.93 -8.95
N TRP A 5 10.44 -12.44 -8.46
CA TRP A 5 10.25 -12.73 -7.04
C TRP A 5 10.08 -14.23 -6.75
N TYR A 6 10.80 -14.75 -5.75
CA TYR A 6 10.93 -16.19 -5.53
C TYR A 6 9.73 -16.85 -4.81
N PRO A 7 9.32 -18.09 -5.21
CA PRO A 7 8.02 -18.68 -4.84
C PRO A 7 7.99 -19.44 -3.50
N GLY A 8 9.13 -19.90 -2.98
CA GLY A 8 9.17 -20.90 -1.89
C GLY A 8 8.51 -20.45 -0.57
N HIS A 9 8.71 -19.20 -0.15
CA HIS A 9 8.05 -18.64 1.03
C HIS A 9 6.56 -18.35 0.81
N MET A 10 6.12 -18.26 -0.44
CA MET A 10 4.80 -17.75 -0.80
C MET A 10 3.72 -18.81 -0.72
N ALA A 11 4.01 -20.06 -1.12
CA ALA A 11 3.09 -21.17 -0.94
C ALA A 11 2.76 -21.39 0.55
N LYS A 12 3.78 -21.27 1.42
CA LYS A 12 3.59 -21.32 2.88
C LYS A 12 2.76 -20.14 3.38
N ALA A 13 3.04 -18.93 2.89
CA ALA A 13 2.30 -17.73 3.28
C ALA A 13 0.84 -17.78 2.80
N LYS A 14 0.58 -18.31 1.60
CA LYS A 14 -0.76 -18.52 1.03
C LYS A 14 -1.57 -19.50 1.88
N ARG A 15 -1.01 -20.67 2.19
CA ARG A 15 -1.66 -21.65 3.09
C ARG A 15 -1.95 -21.05 4.46
N ALA A 16 -0.99 -20.33 5.04
CA ALA A 16 -1.18 -19.66 6.32
C ALA A 16 -2.31 -18.62 6.27
N LEU A 17 -2.41 -17.86 5.18
CA LEU A 17 -3.49 -16.91 4.95
C LEU A 17 -4.85 -17.62 4.79
N GLU A 18 -4.93 -18.68 3.99
CA GLU A 18 -6.16 -19.48 3.83
C GLU A 18 -6.67 -19.99 5.19
N ASP A 19 -5.76 -20.46 6.04
CA ASP A 19 -6.10 -20.91 7.39
C ASP A 19 -6.54 -19.76 8.31
N MET A 20 -5.94 -18.57 8.17
CA MET A 20 -6.40 -17.36 8.86
C MET A 20 -7.79 -16.92 8.37
N LEU A 21 -8.04 -16.99 7.06
CA LEU A 21 -9.31 -16.61 6.45
C LEU A 21 -10.48 -17.50 6.89
N LYS A 22 -10.24 -18.78 7.22
CA LYS A 22 -11.25 -19.66 7.83
C LYS A 22 -11.72 -19.15 9.20
N ARG A 23 -10.91 -18.35 9.91
CA ARG A 23 -11.17 -17.87 11.26
C ARG A 23 -11.85 -16.49 11.31
N VAL A 24 -12.06 -15.86 10.16
CA VAL A 24 -12.59 -14.49 10.06
C VAL A 24 -13.87 -14.48 9.24
N HIS A 25 -14.75 -13.52 9.51
CA HIS A 25 -16.06 -13.37 8.88
C HIS A 25 -16.09 -12.22 7.88
N VAL A 26 -15.29 -11.18 8.10
CA VAL A 26 -15.21 -9.97 7.26
C VAL A 26 -13.76 -9.68 6.90
N VAL A 27 -13.57 -9.11 5.72
CA VAL A 27 -12.26 -8.71 5.21
C VAL A 27 -12.23 -7.19 5.01
N ILE A 28 -11.18 -6.57 5.51
CA ILE A 28 -10.85 -5.17 5.23
C ILE A 28 -9.66 -5.20 4.28
N GLU A 29 -9.89 -4.93 3.00
CA GLU A 29 -8.83 -4.85 2.01
C GLU A 29 -8.20 -3.45 2.06
N LEU A 30 -6.87 -3.40 2.12
CA LEU A 30 -6.13 -2.15 2.13
C LEU A 30 -5.24 -2.06 0.89
N CYS A 31 -5.43 -1.03 0.08
CA CYS A 31 -4.57 -0.69 -1.06
C CYS A 31 -3.96 0.72 -0.87
N ASP A 32 -2.95 1.09 -1.68
CA ASP A 32 -2.32 2.42 -1.66
C ASP A 32 -3.07 3.32 -2.67
N ALA A 33 -3.61 4.44 -2.21
CA ALA A 33 -4.39 5.38 -3.04
C ALA A 33 -3.58 5.97 -4.21
N ARG A 34 -2.25 5.88 -4.18
CA ARG A 34 -1.37 6.30 -5.28
C ARG A 34 -1.33 5.27 -6.41
N ILE A 35 -1.63 4.02 -6.12
CA ILE A 35 -1.68 2.90 -7.08
C ILE A 35 -2.84 1.93 -6.75
N PRO A 36 -4.11 2.37 -6.87
CA PRO A 36 -5.27 1.66 -6.32
C PRO A 36 -5.55 0.28 -6.90
N LEU A 37 -5.12 -0.02 -8.12
CA LEU A 37 -5.26 -1.32 -8.77
C LEU A 37 -3.97 -2.14 -8.64
N SER A 38 -2.81 -1.57 -8.95
CA SER A 38 -1.52 -2.26 -8.88
C SER A 38 -1.16 -2.73 -7.47
N SER A 39 -1.69 -2.08 -6.42
CA SER A 39 -1.48 -2.50 -5.03
C SER A 39 -2.53 -3.51 -4.49
N ARG A 40 -3.45 -3.98 -5.34
CA ARG A 40 -4.42 -5.04 -5.01
C ARG A 40 -3.96 -6.39 -5.52
N ASN A 41 -4.32 -7.45 -4.79
CA ASN A 41 -3.98 -8.83 -5.18
C ASN A 41 -5.18 -9.54 -5.80
N PRO A 42 -5.14 -9.88 -7.10
CA PRO A 42 -6.16 -10.77 -7.69
C PRO A 42 -6.36 -12.07 -6.91
N GLU A 43 -5.28 -12.72 -6.45
CA GLU A 43 -5.39 -13.96 -5.67
C GLU A 43 -6.01 -13.73 -4.27
N LEU A 44 -5.82 -12.56 -3.63
CA LEU A 44 -6.54 -12.28 -2.37
C LEU A 44 -8.02 -12.06 -2.64
N LEU A 45 -8.37 -11.43 -3.76
CA LEU A 45 -9.77 -11.21 -4.15
C LEU A 45 -10.47 -12.54 -4.37
N GLU A 46 -9.83 -13.48 -5.06
CA GLU A 46 -10.34 -14.86 -5.22
C GLU A 46 -10.51 -15.58 -3.88
N LEU A 47 -9.51 -15.50 -2.99
CA LEU A 47 -9.56 -16.13 -1.67
C LEU A 47 -10.63 -15.54 -0.74
N THR A 48 -11.07 -14.31 -1.01
CA THR A 48 -12.00 -13.56 -0.17
C THR A 48 -13.37 -13.32 -0.79
N GLN A 49 -13.63 -13.83 -2.00
CA GLN A 49 -14.87 -13.63 -2.76
C GLN A 49 -16.16 -13.96 -2.00
N ASN A 50 -16.11 -14.93 -1.07
CA ASN A 50 -17.27 -15.40 -0.29
C ASN A 50 -17.43 -14.68 1.06
N LYS A 51 -16.71 -13.58 1.29
CA LYS A 51 -16.75 -12.82 2.55
C LYS A 51 -17.11 -11.37 2.26
N PRO A 52 -17.95 -10.73 3.11
CA PRO A 52 -18.13 -9.28 3.06
C PRO A 52 -16.77 -8.57 3.09
N ARG A 53 -16.58 -7.64 2.15
CA ARG A 53 -15.33 -6.91 1.95
C ARG A 53 -15.59 -5.42 1.94
N VAL A 54 -14.72 -4.67 2.63
CA VAL A 54 -14.64 -3.21 2.52
C VAL A 54 -13.25 -2.87 2.00
N LEU A 55 -13.18 -2.12 0.90
CA LEU A 55 -11.94 -1.64 0.31
C LEU A 55 -11.57 -0.28 0.91
N LEU A 56 -10.36 -0.17 1.43
CA LEU A 56 -9.80 1.05 1.96
C LEU A 56 -8.58 1.45 1.11
N MET A 57 -8.69 2.58 0.43
CA MET A 57 -7.58 3.22 -0.30
C MET A 57 -6.81 4.11 0.68
N ASN A 58 -5.70 3.59 1.22
CA ASN A 58 -4.91 4.28 2.24
C ASN A 58 -3.89 5.27 1.65
N LYS A 59 -3.35 6.16 2.49
CA LYS A 59 -2.43 7.24 2.11
C LYS A 59 -3.05 8.24 1.13
N ARG A 60 -4.34 8.51 1.29
CA ARG A 60 -5.09 9.52 0.53
C ARG A 60 -4.41 10.90 0.54
N ASP A 61 -3.73 11.25 1.62
CA ASP A 61 -2.99 12.50 1.76
C ASP A 61 -1.78 12.63 0.83
N LEU A 62 -1.27 11.50 0.32
CA LEU A 62 -0.17 11.44 -0.65
C LEU A 62 -0.65 11.24 -2.10
N ALA A 63 -1.95 10.98 -2.31
CA ALA A 63 -2.54 10.69 -3.61
C ALA A 63 -3.22 11.92 -4.22
N ASP A 64 -3.31 11.98 -5.55
CA ASP A 64 -4.06 13.05 -6.22
C ASP A 64 -5.55 12.95 -5.87
N ARG A 65 -6.18 14.08 -5.57
CA ARG A 65 -7.57 14.12 -5.11
C ARG A 65 -8.55 13.74 -6.22
N LYS A 66 -8.33 14.22 -7.45
CA LYS A 66 -9.24 13.97 -8.57
C LYS A 66 -9.15 12.51 -9.00
N ALA A 67 -7.94 11.97 -9.12
CA ALA A 67 -7.71 10.56 -9.42
C ALA A 67 -8.33 9.67 -8.33
N THR A 68 -8.15 10.02 -7.04
CA THR A 68 -8.78 9.29 -5.93
C THR A 68 -10.31 9.27 -6.06
N ASP A 69 -10.94 10.41 -6.36
CA ASP A 69 -12.39 10.51 -6.53
C ASP A 69 -12.86 9.66 -7.72
N GLN A 70 -12.11 9.62 -8.83
CA GLN A 70 -12.41 8.77 -9.99
C GLN A 70 -12.30 7.28 -9.69
N TRP A 71 -11.28 6.86 -8.93
CA TRP A 71 -11.12 5.47 -8.49
C TRP A 71 -12.25 5.04 -7.55
N LEU A 72 -12.70 5.91 -6.66
CA LEU A 72 -13.86 5.62 -5.79
C LEU A 72 -15.13 5.39 -6.60
N GLU A 73 -15.37 6.20 -7.66
CA GLU A 73 -16.53 6.00 -8.53
C GLU A 73 -16.40 4.71 -9.34
N TYR A 74 -15.20 4.39 -9.86
CA TYR A 74 -14.94 3.13 -10.54
C TYR A 74 -15.22 1.92 -9.65
N PHE A 75 -14.68 1.88 -8.43
CA PHE A 75 -14.95 0.75 -7.53
C PHE A 75 -16.43 0.66 -7.15
N LYS A 76 -17.11 1.80 -7.04
CA LYS A 76 -18.56 1.84 -6.82
C LYS A 76 -19.35 1.28 -8.01
N SER A 77 -18.95 1.57 -9.26
CA SER A 77 -19.59 0.97 -10.44
C SER A 77 -19.35 -0.53 -10.55
N GLU A 78 -18.21 -1.01 -10.05
CA GLU A 78 -17.90 -2.44 -9.91
C GLU A 78 -18.62 -3.11 -8.71
N GLY A 79 -19.49 -2.37 -8.00
CA GLY A 79 -20.26 -2.89 -6.87
C GLY A 79 -19.46 -3.04 -5.57
N GLU A 80 -18.26 -2.46 -5.48
CA GLU A 80 -17.44 -2.49 -4.28
C GLU A 80 -17.76 -1.34 -3.31
N ILE A 81 -17.67 -1.63 -2.01
CA ILE A 81 -17.75 -0.63 -0.95
C ILE A 81 -16.33 -0.10 -0.69
N ALA A 82 -16.01 1.07 -1.25
CA ALA A 82 -14.68 1.66 -1.19
C ALA A 82 -14.64 3.01 -0.45
N TYR A 83 -13.58 3.24 0.33
CA TYR A 83 -13.31 4.51 1.00
C TYR A 83 -11.84 4.92 0.90
N ALA A 84 -11.56 6.20 0.69
CA ALA A 84 -10.21 6.75 0.75
C ALA A 84 -9.89 7.32 2.14
N ILE A 85 -8.78 6.89 2.72
CA ILE A 85 -8.38 7.19 4.10
C ILE A 85 -6.89 7.56 4.20
N SER A 86 -6.50 8.17 5.32
CA SER A 86 -5.10 8.29 5.74
C SER A 86 -4.98 7.75 7.15
N ALA A 87 -4.60 6.48 7.30
CA ALA A 87 -4.60 5.77 8.58
C ALA A 87 -3.77 6.45 9.67
N ASP A 88 -2.73 7.21 9.30
CA ASP A 88 -1.87 7.97 10.21
C ASP A 88 -2.50 9.30 10.68
N LYS A 89 -3.58 9.76 10.03
CA LYS A 89 -4.29 11.01 10.37
C LYS A 89 -5.57 10.73 11.14
N LYS A 90 -5.76 11.42 12.27
CA LYS A 90 -7.00 11.32 13.07
C LYS A 90 -8.22 11.75 12.26
N GLY A 91 -9.33 11.03 12.42
CA GLY A 91 -10.63 11.39 11.85
C GLY A 91 -10.90 10.89 10.43
N THR A 92 -9.88 10.51 9.67
CA THR A 92 -10.03 10.04 8.27
C THR A 92 -10.74 8.68 8.16
N LEU A 93 -10.66 7.85 9.20
CA LEU A 93 -11.34 6.55 9.26
C LEU A 93 -12.83 6.65 9.58
N ARG A 94 -13.30 7.79 10.12
CA ARG A 94 -14.70 7.94 10.57
C ARG A 94 -15.74 7.60 9.48
N PRO A 95 -15.56 8.00 8.20
CA PRO A 95 -16.52 7.66 7.15
C PRO A 95 -16.56 6.15 6.82
N ALA A 96 -15.46 5.42 7.01
CA ALA A 96 -15.37 4.00 6.69
C ALA A 96 -15.85 3.09 7.84
N LEU A 97 -15.82 3.58 9.09
CA LEU A 97 -16.22 2.78 10.26
C LEU A 97 -17.65 2.22 10.17
N PRO A 98 -18.68 2.98 9.77
CA PRO A 98 -20.03 2.45 9.63
C PRO A 98 -20.10 1.29 8.62
N ALA A 99 -19.38 1.37 7.51
CA ALA A 99 -19.37 0.29 6.52
C ALA A 99 -18.67 -0.98 7.05
N VAL A 100 -17.54 -0.82 7.74
CA VAL A 100 -16.85 -1.93 8.41
C VAL A 100 -17.76 -2.58 9.46
N GLN A 101 -18.47 -1.77 10.25
CA GLN A 101 -19.42 -2.25 11.25
C GLN A 101 -20.66 -2.89 10.63
N ALA A 102 -21.18 -2.36 9.52
CA ALA A 102 -22.33 -2.93 8.81
C ALA A 102 -21.99 -4.31 8.21
N ALA A 103 -20.84 -4.42 7.53
CA ALA A 103 -20.33 -5.69 7.03
C ALA A 103 -20.14 -6.71 8.16
N ALA A 104 -19.67 -6.24 9.33
CA ALA A 104 -19.55 -7.04 10.53
C ALA A 104 -20.92 -7.48 11.07
N LYS A 105 -21.88 -6.56 11.18
CA LYS A 105 -23.23 -6.82 11.71
C LYS A 105 -23.98 -7.85 10.87
N GLU A 106 -23.95 -7.72 9.54
CA GLU A 106 -24.55 -8.72 8.65
C GLU A 106 -23.97 -10.13 8.87
N ALA A 107 -22.66 -10.20 9.16
CA ALA A 107 -22.01 -11.46 9.53
C ALA A 107 -22.38 -11.95 10.95
N VAL A 108 -22.72 -11.07 11.90
CA VAL A 108 -23.30 -11.42 13.21
C VAL A 108 -24.69 -11.99 13.02
N ASP A 109 -25.58 -11.25 12.35
CA ASP A 109 -27.00 -11.57 12.27
C ASP A 109 -27.22 -12.94 11.62
N ARG A 110 -26.46 -13.25 10.56
CA ARG A 110 -26.45 -14.59 9.93
C ARG A 110 -26.00 -15.71 10.86
N ALA A 111 -25.10 -15.43 11.80
CA ALA A 111 -24.63 -16.42 12.77
C ALA A 111 -25.57 -16.56 13.96
N ALA A 112 -26.14 -15.45 14.44
CA ALA A 112 -27.18 -15.43 15.46
C ALA A 112 -28.43 -16.20 14.99
N ALA A 113 -28.82 -16.05 13.72
CA ALA A 113 -29.89 -16.85 13.10
C ALA A 113 -29.61 -18.37 13.09
N ARG A 114 -28.35 -18.78 13.27
CA ARG A 114 -27.92 -20.18 13.41
C ARG A 114 -27.69 -20.58 14.88
N GLY A 115 -28.09 -19.74 15.84
CA GLY A 115 -27.94 -19.98 17.28
C GLY A 115 -26.53 -19.75 17.82
N ILE A 116 -25.63 -19.12 17.05
CA ILE A 116 -24.23 -18.92 17.43
C ILE A 116 -24.03 -17.48 17.91
N ALA A 117 -23.95 -17.27 19.22
CA ALA A 117 -23.52 -16.00 19.81
C ALA A 117 -22.02 -15.83 19.59
N ARG A 118 -21.60 -15.02 18.61
CA ARG A 118 -20.18 -14.79 18.30
C ARG A 118 -19.80 -13.32 18.21
N THR A 119 -18.60 -13.01 18.69
CA THR A 119 -17.84 -11.84 18.25
C THR A 119 -17.52 -11.96 16.76
N VAL A 120 -17.66 -10.87 16.01
CA VAL A 120 -17.20 -10.81 14.62
C VAL A 120 -15.69 -10.75 14.62
N ARG A 121 -15.08 -11.58 13.81
CA ARG A 121 -13.66 -11.55 13.52
C ARG A 121 -13.47 -10.96 12.14
N ALA A 122 -12.70 -9.89 12.05
CA ALA A 122 -12.31 -9.27 10.79
C ALA A 122 -10.80 -9.37 10.60
N MET A 123 -10.35 -9.32 9.35
CA MET A 123 -8.93 -9.39 8.99
C MET A 123 -8.59 -8.26 8.05
N VAL A 124 -7.49 -7.56 8.33
CA VAL A 124 -6.94 -6.57 7.41
C VAL A 124 -5.99 -7.29 6.45
N ILE A 125 -6.19 -7.15 5.15
CA ILE A 125 -5.35 -7.76 4.10
C ILE A 125 -4.78 -6.70 3.15
N GLY A 126 -3.71 -7.05 2.43
CA GLY A 126 -3.07 -6.18 1.42
C GLY A 126 -1.56 -6.39 1.32
N VAL A 127 -0.93 -5.82 0.28
CA VAL A 127 0.53 -5.90 0.07
C VAL A 127 1.32 -5.36 1.26
N PRO A 128 2.62 -5.69 1.40
CA PRO A 128 3.50 -4.96 2.30
C PRO A 128 3.45 -3.44 2.07
N ASN A 129 3.68 -2.68 3.13
CA ASN A 129 3.84 -1.21 3.09
C ASN A 129 2.63 -0.36 2.63
N VAL A 130 1.43 -0.94 2.41
CA VAL A 130 0.16 -0.16 2.29
C VAL A 130 -0.35 0.43 3.60
N GLY A 131 0.23 0.07 4.75
CA GLY A 131 -0.10 0.66 6.06
C GLY A 131 -1.10 -0.14 6.91
N LYS A 132 -1.12 -1.47 6.79
CA LYS A 132 -2.01 -2.37 7.58
C LYS A 132 -1.85 -2.18 9.08
N SER A 133 -0.63 -2.22 9.60
CA SER A 133 -0.37 -2.04 11.03
C SER A 133 -0.73 -0.63 11.51
N THR A 134 -0.50 0.39 10.67
CA THR A 134 -0.94 1.77 10.95
C THR A 134 -2.46 1.87 11.06
N LEU A 135 -3.20 1.22 10.17
CA LEU A 135 -4.66 1.14 10.22
C LEU A 135 -5.14 0.47 11.52
N ILE A 136 -4.56 -0.67 11.89
CA ILE A 136 -4.96 -1.39 13.11
C ILE A 136 -4.70 -0.53 14.35
N ASN A 137 -3.57 0.17 14.41
CA ASN A 137 -3.24 1.10 15.49
C ASN A 137 -4.24 2.25 15.59
N ALA A 138 -4.59 2.84 14.44
CA ALA A 138 -5.55 3.92 14.37
C ALA A 138 -6.95 3.47 14.82
N LEU A 139 -7.39 2.26 14.44
CA LEU A 139 -8.66 1.68 14.86
C LEU A 139 -8.69 1.37 16.37
N LEU A 140 -7.54 0.99 16.94
CA LEU A 140 -7.39 0.76 18.37
C LEU A 140 -7.43 2.04 19.23
N GLY A 141 -7.38 3.23 18.61
CA GLY A 141 -7.21 4.49 19.33
C GLY A 141 -5.85 4.58 20.06
N ARG A 142 -4.87 3.74 19.68
CA ARG A 142 -3.52 3.70 20.25
C ARG A 142 -2.55 4.34 19.28
N SER A 143 -1.69 5.25 19.76
CA SER A 143 -0.63 5.86 18.96
C SER A 143 0.53 4.91 18.61
N SER A 144 0.56 3.71 19.21
CA SER A 144 1.57 2.70 18.91
C SER A 144 1.11 1.32 19.40
N LEU A 145 0.80 0.39 18.50
CA LEU A 145 1.51 -0.88 18.60
C LEU A 145 2.86 -0.56 17.98
N GLU A 146 3.91 -0.56 18.80
CA GLU A 146 5.26 -0.59 18.27
C GLU A 146 5.28 -1.63 17.17
N ALA A 147 5.76 -1.24 15.99
CA ALA A 147 6.23 -2.19 15.02
C ALA A 147 7.44 -2.88 15.67
N GLU A 148 7.18 -3.83 16.58
CA GLU A 148 8.19 -4.73 17.13
C GLU A 148 8.62 -5.68 16.00
N ASN A 149 9.35 -5.15 15.02
CA ASN A 149 10.09 -5.91 14.03
C ASN A 149 11.35 -6.45 14.72
N ARG A 150 11.18 -7.48 15.56
CA ARG A 150 12.29 -8.38 15.92
C ARG A 150 12.25 -9.58 14.96
N PRO A 151 13.23 -9.71 14.04
CA PRO A 151 13.36 -10.90 13.22
C PRO A 151 13.55 -12.15 14.10
N GLY A 152 12.84 -13.25 13.80
CA GLY A 152 13.19 -14.57 14.33
C GLY A 152 12.22 -15.24 15.32
N VAL A 153 11.07 -14.65 15.66
CA VAL A 153 10.07 -15.33 16.52
C VAL A 153 8.68 -15.27 15.89
N THR A 154 8.18 -16.42 15.43
CA THR A 154 6.81 -16.59 14.96
C THR A 154 5.85 -16.55 16.16
N ARG A 155 5.50 -15.35 16.65
CA ARG A 155 4.43 -15.22 17.64
C ARG A 155 3.09 -15.49 16.94
N GLY A 156 2.23 -16.29 17.57
CA GLY A 156 0.95 -16.72 16.99
C GLY A 156 0.03 -15.56 16.61
N VAL A 157 -0.99 -15.87 15.80
CA VAL A 157 -2.02 -14.93 15.33
C VAL A 157 -2.58 -14.08 16.47
N LYS A 158 -2.36 -12.76 16.42
CA LYS A 158 -2.79 -11.80 17.45
C LYS A 158 -4.15 -11.22 17.10
N TRP A 159 -5.12 -11.41 18.00
CA TRP A 159 -6.43 -10.78 17.93
C TRP A 159 -6.44 -9.48 18.72
N VAL A 160 -7.14 -8.49 18.18
CA VAL A 160 -7.22 -7.14 18.69
C VAL A 160 -8.69 -6.77 18.83
N LYS A 161 -9.18 -6.60 20.07
CA LYS A 161 -10.58 -6.24 20.30
C LYS A 161 -10.81 -4.76 20.01
N LEU A 162 -11.63 -4.45 19.00
CA LEU A 162 -12.04 -3.07 18.66
C LEU A 162 -13.32 -2.65 19.38
N SER A 163 -14.25 -3.59 19.56
CA SER A 163 -15.51 -3.36 20.27
C SER A 163 -15.94 -4.64 20.98
N PRO A 164 -17.01 -4.62 21.81
CA PRO A 164 -17.56 -5.84 22.41
C PRO A 164 -17.92 -6.94 21.40
N TYR A 165 -18.18 -6.59 20.14
CA TYR A 165 -18.65 -7.47 19.07
C TYR A 165 -17.69 -7.56 17.86
N LEU A 166 -16.53 -6.90 17.89
CA LEU A 166 -15.56 -6.90 16.77
C LEU A 166 -14.12 -7.10 17.26
N GLU A 167 -13.48 -8.13 16.71
CA GLU A 167 -12.06 -8.45 16.85
C GLU A 167 -11.37 -8.34 15.49
N LEU A 168 -10.19 -7.72 15.45
CA LEU A 168 -9.33 -7.66 14.28
C LEU A 168 -8.15 -8.60 14.40
N MET A 169 -7.83 -9.27 13.30
CA MET A 169 -6.59 -9.99 13.10
C MET A 169 -5.63 -9.12 12.28
N ASP A 170 -4.40 -8.97 12.77
CA ASP A 170 -3.29 -8.47 11.96
C ASP A 170 -2.77 -9.59 11.05
N SER A 171 -2.54 -9.27 9.78
CA SER A 171 -2.00 -10.21 8.81
C SER A 171 -0.67 -9.70 8.25
N PRO A 172 0.32 -10.59 8.07
CA PRO A 172 1.55 -10.20 7.38
C PRO A 172 1.20 -9.69 5.98
N GLY A 173 1.95 -8.70 5.50
CA GLY A 173 1.83 -8.26 4.11
C GLY A 173 2.16 -9.40 3.16
N MET A 174 1.21 -9.75 2.32
CA MET A 174 1.36 -10.80 1.33
C MET A 174 1.65 -10.13 0.00
N LEU A 175 2.84 -10.33 -0.56
CA LEU A 175 3.09 -10.14 -1.99
C LEU A 175 2.80 -11.44 -2.74
N TRP A 176 2.68 -11.36 -4.06
CA TRP A 176 2.45 -12.49 -4.96
C TRP A 176 3.45 -12.45 -6.11
N PRO A 177 3.83 -13.63 -6.65
CA PRO A 177 4.98 -13.75 -7.55
C PRO A 177 4.68 -13.39 -9.01
N ARG A 178 3.41 -13.39 -9.43
CA ARG A 178 3.05 -13.09 -10.83
C ARG A 178 2.99 -11.59 -11.04
N LEU A 179 4.16 -11.04 -11.31
CA LEU A 179 4.39 -9.67 -11.77
C LEU A 179 4.53 -9.67 -13.30
N ASP A 180 3.67 -10.40 -13.99
CA ASP A 180 3.67 -10.47 -15.47
C ASP A 180 3.47 -9.06 -16.06
N ASP A 181 2.72 -8.23 -15.34
CA ASP A 181 2.66 -6.79 -15.53
C ASP A 181 3.86 -6.10 -14.85
N GLN A 182 4.89 -5.80 -15.65
CA GLN A 182 6.08 -5.09 -15.19
C GLN A 182 5.81 -3.63 -14.78
N GLU A 183 4.73 -3.01 -15.26
CA GLU A 183 4.35 -1.65 -14.87
C GLU A 183 3.76 -1.65 -13.46
N ALA A 184 2.84 -2.57 -13.18
CA ALA A 184 2.30 -2.80 -11.84
C ALA A 184 3.41 -3.22 -10.85
N ALA A 185 4.33 -4.08 -11.29
CA ALA A 185 5.50 -4.48 -10.51
C ALA A 185 6.37 -3.29 -10.11
N ARG A 186 6.63 -2.39 -11.06
CA ARG A 186 7.42 -1.18 -10.84
C ARG A 186 6.73 -0.22 -9.88
N ARG A 187 5.42 -0.03 -10.03
CA ARG A 187 4.57 0.72 -9.11
C ARG A 187 4.63 0.18 -7.68
N LEU A 188 4.54 -1.14 -7.50
CA LEU A 188 4.71 -1.81 -6.20
C LEU A 188 6.10 -1.55 -5.60
N ALA A 189 7.16 -1.55 -6.42
CA ALA A 189 8.51 -1.24 -5.98
C ALA A 189 8.67 0.23 -5.54
N TYR A 190 8.01 1.18 -6.22
CA TYR A 190 8.03 2.60 -5.81
C TYR A 190 7.50 2.82 -4.40
N ILE A 191 6.46 2.06 -4.00
CA ILE A 191 5.90 2.13 -2.64
C ILE A 191 6.61 1.21 -1.63
N ALA A 192 7.75 0.62 -2.01
CA ALA A 192 8.52 -0.34 -1.22
C ALA A 192 7.76 -1.63 -0.89
N ALA A 193 6.73 -2.01 -1.65
CA ALA A 193 6.00 -3.25 -1.35
C ALA A 193 6.87 -4.50 -1.60
N VAL A 194 7.77 -4.43 -2.58
CA VAL A 194 8.78 -5.42 -2.95
C VAL A 194 10.06 -5.18 -2.14
N ARG A 195 10.70 -6.24 -1.63
CA ARG A 195 11.95 -6.13 -0.85
C ARG A 195 13.10 -5.66 -1.74
N ASP A 196 14.00 -4.88 -1.14
CA ASP A 196 15.11 -4.21 -1.81
C ASP A 196 16.09 -5.21 -2.46
N GLU A 197 16.27 -6.42 -1.93
CA GLU A 197 17.20 -7.41 -2.51
C GLU A 197 16.76 -7.94 -3.89
N ALA A 198 15.48 -7.75 -4.25
CA ALA A 198 14.94 -8.17 -5.54
C ALA A 198 14.93 -7.04 -6.58
N ILE A 199 15.44 -5.84 -6.24
CA ILE A 199 15.28 -4.64 -7.07
C ILE A 199 16.60 -3.91 -7.24
N ASP A 200 16.96 -3.62 -8.48
CA ASP A 200 18.01 -2.65 -8.79
C ASP A 200 17.47 -1.22 -8.52
N SER A 201 17.73 -0.73 -7.31
CA SER A 201 17.22 0.56 -6.83
C SER A 201 17.66 1.75 -7.69
N TYR A 202 18.84 1.66 -8.31
CA TYR A 202 19.32 2.67 -9.24
C TYR A 202 18.42 2.76 -10.46
N LYS A 203 18.20 1.63 -11.15
CA LYS A 203 17.28 1.60 -12.30
C LYS A 203 15.85 1.98 -11.89
N LEU A 204 15.37 1.52 -10.74
CA LEU A 204 14.04 1.90 -10.22
C LEU A 204 13.91 3.41 -10.08
N CYS A 205 14.94 4.07 -9.52
CA CYS A 205 14.99 5.53 -9.42
C CYS A 205 14.95 6.22 -10.78
N LEU A 206 15.66 5.70 -11.79
CA LEU A 206 15.64 6.28 -13.13
C LEU A 206 14.25 6.21 -13.77
N TYR A 207 13.56 5.08 -13.65
CA TYR A 207 12.18 4.95 -14.12
C TYR A 207 11.25 5.90 -13.37
N LEU A 208 11.38 6.00 -12.05
CA LEU A 208 10.56 6.91 -11.26
C LEU A 208 10.75 8.36 -11.70
N LEU A 209 12.00 8.79 -11.94
CA LEU A 209 12.29 10.14 -12.42
C LEU A 209 11.66 10.42 -13.79
N ASN A 210 11.66 9.46 -14.70
CA ASN A 210 10.99 9.59 -15.99
C ASN A 210 9.46 9.69 -15.80
N ASP A 211 8.87 8.75 -15.05
CA ASP A 211 7.42 8.74 -14.76
C ASP A 211 6.99 10.07 -14.10
N LEU A 212 7.80 10.62 -13.19
CA LEU A 212 7.55 11.91 -12.53
C LEU A 212 7.63 13.10 -13.48
N MET A 213 8.57 13.09 -14.42
CA MET A 213 8.68 14.14 -15.44
C MET A 213 7.52 14.09 -16.45
N ASP A 214 6.90 12.93 -16.64
CA ASP A 214 5.76 12.77 -17.55
C ASP A 214 4.43 13.10 -16.86
N ILE A 215 4.26 12.67 -15.61
CA ILE A 215 2.99 12.82 -14.86
C ILE A 215 2.91 14.16 -14.11
N ALA A 216 4.02 14.64 -13.57
CA ALA A 216 4.08 15.82 -12.72
C ALA A 216 5.34 16.68 -13.00
N PRO A 217 5.52 17.15 -14.26
CA PRO A 217 6.72 17.87 -14.67
C PRO A 217 6.98 19.11 -13.82
N GLU A 218 5.95 19.94 -13.60
CA GLU A 218 6.09 21.22 -12.89
C GLU A 218 6.56 21.02 -11.44
N GLN A 219 5.95 20.07 -10.74
CA GLN A 219 6.27 19.77 -9.35
C GLN A 219 7.65 19.11 -9.22
N THR A 220 8.01 18.27 -10.18
CA THR A 220 9.34 17.63 -10.25
C THR A 220 10.44 18.66 -10.52
N ILE A 221 10.22 19.56 -11.48
CA ILE A 221 11.10 20.69 -11.80
C ILE A 221 11.30 21.58 -10.58
N ALA A 222 10.21 21.95 -9.91
CA ALA A 222 10.26 22.78 -8.71
C ALA A 222 11.02 22.08 -7.56
N ARG A 223 10.73 20.80 -7.30
CA ARG A 223 11.35 20.03 -6.20
C ARG A 223 12.87 19.90 -6.37
N TYR A 224 13.33 19.69 -7.59
CA TYR A 224 14.74 19.41 -7.89
C TYR A 224 15.49 20.59 -8.51
N LYS A 225 14.85 21.76 -8.66
CA LYS A 225 15.44 22.96 -9.27
C LYS A 225 16.05 22.64 -10.63
N ILE A 226 15.27 21.94 -11.46
CA ILE A 226 15.67 21.52 -12.81
C ILE A 226 15.73 22.77 -13.69
N THR A 227 16.89 23.02 -14.29
CA THR A 227 17.10 24.16 -15.22
C THR A 227 16.92 23.74 -16.67
N GLU A 228 17.27 22.50 -17.00
CA GLU A 228 17.14 21.93 -18.33
C GLU A 228 16.07 20.85 -18.32
N THR A 229 14.89 21.16 -18.88
CA THR A 229 13.72 20.26 -18.84
C THR A 229 13.87 19.03 -19.72
N VAL A 230 14.91 18.98 -20.57
CA VAL A 230 15.27 17.82 -21.40
C VAL A 230 15.96 16.71 -20.60
N LEU A 231 16.44 16.98 -19.38
CA LEU A 231 17.12 15.99 -18.57
C LEU A 231 16.18 14.82 -18.23
N ARG A 232 16.68 13.60 -18.40
CA ARG A 232 15.99 12.33 -18.10
C ARG A 232 16.99 11.33 -17.52
N GLY A 233 16.47 10.26 -16.92
CA GLY A 233 17.28 9.14 -16.42
C GLY A 233 18.49 9.58 -15.59
N GLU A 234 19.66 9.04 -15.92
CA GLU A 234 20.91 9.28 -15.18
C GLU A 234 21.33 10.76 -15.18
N ALA A 235 21.16 11.47 -16.29
CA ALA A 235 21.52 12.89 -16.37
C ALA A 235 20.70 13.74 -15.39
N LEU A 236 19.40 13.41 -15.24
CA LEU A 236 18.55 14.06 -14.25
C LEU A 236 18.96 13.68 -12.82
N LEU A 237 19.30 12.42 -12.55
CA LEU A 237 19.79 12.01 -11.24
C LEU A 237 21.10 12.73 -10.85
N ASN A 238 22.03 12.86 -11.80
CA ASN A 238 23.28 13.61 -11.60
C ASN A 238 23.02 15.08 -11.27
N HIS A 239 22.10 15.71 -11.99
CA HIS A 239 21.66 17.08 -11.68
C HIS A 239 21.09 17.19 -10.26
N ILE A 240 20.26 16.23 -9.84
CA ILE A 240 19.70 16.18 -8.48
C ILE A 240 20.81 16.09 -7.44
N CYS A 241 21.79 15.21 -7.63
CA CYS A 241 22.93 15.08 -6.73
C CYS A 241 23.73 16.38 -6.62
N GLN A 242 24.02 17.03 -7.74
CA GLN A 242 24.72 18.32 -7.76
C GLN A 242 23.92 19.41 -7.02
N LYS A 243 22.63 19.56 -7.32
CA LYS A 243 21.77 20.58 -6.68
C LYS A 243 21.58 20.36 -5.18
N ARG A 244 21.71 19.12 -4.71
CA ARG A 244 21.62 18.77 -3.28
C ARG A 244 22.96 18.73 -2.56
N GLY A 245 24.07 18.92 -3.27
CA GLY A 245 25.41 18.77 -2.70
C GLY A 245 25.73 17.33 -2.29
N PHE A 246 25.09 16.34 -2.92
CA PHE A 246 25.42 14.93 -2.74
C PHE A 246 26.64 14.62 -3.59
N LEU A 247 27.82 14.99 -3.06
CA LEU A 247 29.10 14.89 -3.74
C LEU A 247 30.08 14.05 -2.91
N MET A 248 30.83 13.20 -3.60
CA MET A 248 31.99 12.47 -3.10
C MET A 248 33.28 13.24 -3.42
N SER A 249 34.42 12.67 -2.99
CA SER A 249 35.75 13.19 -3.33
C SER A 249 35.93 13.39 -4.84
N GLY A 250 36.48 14.56 -5.20
CA GLY A 250 36.64 14.99 -6.58
C GLY A 250 35.37 15.58 -7.22
N ALA A 251 34.41 16.05 -6.42
CA ALA A 251 33.14 16.61 -6.89
C ALA A 251 32.29 15.65 -7.74
N ARG A 252 32.49 14.33 -7.56
CA ARG A 252 31.71 13.30 -8.23
C ARG A 252 30.35 13.12 -7.54
N PRO A 253 29.23 12.99 -8.26
CA PRO A 253 27.93 12.73 -7.67
C PRO A 253 27.91 11.46 -6.79
N ASP A 254 27.34 11.57 -5.60
CA ASP A 254 26.99 10.43 -4.75
C ASP A 254 25.63 9.87 -5.21
N ILE A 255 25.70 8.84 -6.07
CA ILE A 255 24.53 8.26 -6.74
C ILE A 255 23.64 7.52 -5.75
N ASP A 256 24.21 6.74 -4.83
CA ASP A 256 23.44 5.94 -3.87
C ASP A 256 22.60 6.86 -2.97
N ARG A 257 23.20 7.96 -2.49
CA ARG A 257 22.47 8.97 -1.73
C ARG A 257 21.40 9.67 -2.57
N GLY A 258 21.66 9.92 -3.84
CA GLY A 258 20.68 10.46 -4.79
C GLY A 258 19.47 9.54 -4.96
N VAL A 259 19.71 8.26 -5.24
CA VAL A 259 18.68 7.23 -5.38
C VAL A 259 17.81 7.14 -4.13
N ALA A 260 18.43 7.02 -2.95
CA ALA A 260 17.70 6.95 -1.69
C ALA A 260 16.83 8.21 -1.45
N ALA A 261 17.37 9.39 -1.76
CA ALA A 261 16.66 10.65 -1.59
C ALA A 261 15.46 10.79 -2.53
N VAL A 262 15.59 10.40 -3.80
CA VAL A 262 14.49 10.46 -4.78
C VAL A 262 13.37 9.50 -4.40
N LEU A 263 13.70 8.25 -4.07
CA LEU A 263 12.71 7.26 -3.64
C LEU A 263 11.99 7.70 -2.36
N SER A 264 12.72 8.23 -1.36
CA SER A 264 12.12 8.79 -0.13
C SER A 264 11.23 9.99 -0.43
N ASP A 265 11.67 10.91 -1.28
CA ASP A 265 10.89 12.11 -1.62
C ASP A 265 9.54 11.76 -2.26
N TYR A 266 9.50 10.75 -3.13
CA TYR A 266 8.25 10.22 -3.67
C TYR A 266 7.41 9.53 -2.59
N ARG A 267 8.03 8.62 -1.81
CA ARG A 267 7.32 7.82 -0.80
C ARG A 267 6.67 8.69 0.27
N ASP A 268 7.31 9.80 0.63
CA ASP A 268 6.88 10.77 1.62
C ASP A 268 5.99 11.90 1.05
N GLY A 269 5.70 11.88 -0.26
CA GLY A 269 4.87 12.89 -0.93
C GLY A 269 5.48 14.29 -0.97
N ARG A 270 6.81 14.40 -0.91
CA ARG A 270 7.55 15.69 -0.92
C ARG A 270 7.65 16.32 -2.31
N ILE A 271 7.36 15.56 -3.36
CA ILE A 271 7.30 16.06 -4.74
C ILE A 271 5.93 16.67 -4.99
N ALA A 272 4.89 15.83 -4.87
CA ALA A 272 3.50 16.20 -5.04
C ALA A 272 2.60 15.10 -4.46
N LYS A 273 1.31 15.39 -4.39
CA LYS A 273 0.28 14.36 -4.19
C LYS A 273 0.00 13.71 -5.53
N LEU A 274 0.36 12.44 -5.70
CA LEU A 274 0.41 11.78 -7.00
C LEU A 274 -0.28 10.43 -6.97
N THR A 275 -1.04 10.16 -8.03
CA THR A 275 -1.57 8.83 -8.34
C THR A 275 -0.98 8.41 -9.68
N LEU A 276 -0.35 7.24 -9.73
CA LEU A 276 0.44 6.78 -10.88
C LEU A 276 -0.37 5.95 -11.89
N GLU A 277 -1.66 5.72 -11.63
CA GLU A 277 -2.57 5.00 -12.52
C GLU A 277 -3.99 5.53 -12.42
N MET A 278 -4.72 5.43 -13.51
CA MET A 278 -6.10 5.89 -13.65
C MET A 278 -7.03 4.69 -13.82
N PRO A 279 -8.31 4.78 -13.41
CA PRO A 279 -9.26 3.70 -13.65
C PRO A 279 -9.38 3.39 -15.15
N PRO A 280 -9.63 2.12 -15.52
CA PRO A 280 -9.94 1.75 -16.89
C PRO A 280 -11.09 2.59 -17.45
N VAL A 281 -11.02 2.91 -18.75
CA VAL A 281 -12.07 3.62 -19.50
C VAL A 281 -13.11 2.63 -19.99
#